data_AF-A0A2I4BJX9-F1
#
_entry.id   AF-A0A2I4BJX9-F1
#
_cell.length_a   1.000
_cell.length_b   1.000
_cell.length_c   1.000
_cell.angle_alpha   90.00
_cell.angle_beta   90.00
_cell.angle_gamma   90.00
#
_symmetry.space_group_name_H-M   'P 1'
#
loop_
_entity.id
_entity.type
_entity.pdbx_description
1 polymer ?
#
loop_
_entity_poly.entity_id
_entity_poly.type
_entity_poly.pdbx_seq_one_letter_code
_entity_poly.pdbx_strand_id
1 'polypeptide(L)'
;MESRSRTSCDIKCEPCTGDRYTKVYNVDMSCNVCDTCNKPNFETKTNCTSTSNTVCRCKTGFKCKDKSCSKCVPIPTPTPIRTTLPPATTAISRAPVKPNKETVWFLVIIALLCAAIGVVVLTKLKRVLHCIMSNHGYFMAEKTSTETSSTEDEDVSKPVQEVCGKCDQPIDV
;
A
#
# COMPACT_ATOMS: atom_id res chain seq x y z
N MET A 1 -6.90 14.12 -29.15
CA MET A 1 -6.68 14.49 -27.75
C MET A 1 -6.94 15.97 -27.64
N GLU A 2 -8.07 16.32 -27.03
CA GLU A 2 -8.44 17.71 -26.80
C GLU A 2 -7.51 18.31 -25.74
N SER A 3 -6.92 19.47 -26.00
CA SER A 3 -6.09 20.16 -25.01
C SER A 3 -6.95 20.88 -23.99
N ARG A 4 -6.45 21.08 -22.77
CA ARG A 4 -7.15 21.91 -21.78
C ARG A 4 -7.40 23.31 -22.31
N SER A 5 -8.59 23.84 -22.04
CA SER A 5 -8.86 25.25 -22.23
C SER A 5 -7.95 26.09 -21.33
N ARG A 6 -7.43 27.19 -21.86
CA ARG A 6 -6.68 28.19 -21.06
C ARG A 6 -7.60 29.22 -20.43
N THR A 7 -8.88 29.23 -20.80
CA THR A 7 -9.85 30.27 -20.43
C THR A 7 -11.02 29.74 -19.58
N SER A 8 -11.10 28.43 -19.37
CA SER A 8 -12.10 27.80 -18.49
C SER A 8 -11.44 26.75 -17.59
N CYS A 9 -11.91 26.66 -16.34
CA CYS A 9 -11.49 25.64 -15.38
C CYS A 9 -12.33 24.36 -15.48
N ASP A 10 -13.27 24.27 -16.45
CA ASP A 10 -14.05 23.07 -16.69
C ASP A 10 -13.17 21.96 -17.28
N ILE A 11 -13.09 20.84 -16.58
CA ILE A 11 -12.35 19.66 -17.03
C ILE A 11 -13.34 18.66 -17.62
N LYS A 12 -13.28 18.48 -18.94
CA LYS A 12 -13.96 17.37 -19.62
C LYS A 12 -13.06 16.14 -19.57
N CYS A 13 -13.58 15.05 -19.02
CA CYS A 13 -12.90 13.76 -18.95
C CYS A 13 -13.50 12.81 -19.97
N GLU A 14 -12.63 12.10 -20.70
CA GLU A 14 -13.03 11.02 -21.59
C GLU A 14 -12.51 9.68 -21.07
N PRO A 15 -13.24 8.58 -21.26
CA PRO A 15 -12.74 7.26 -20.90
C PRO A 15 -11.54 6.88 -21.78
N CYS A 16 -10.58 6.16 -21.20
CA CYS A 16 -9.47 5.59 -21.96
C CYS A 16 -10.00 4.58 -23.00
N THR A 17 -9.48 4.68 -24.22
CA THR A 17 -9.87 3.81 -25.35
C THR A 17 -8.70 2.95 -25.83
N GLY A 18 -9.02 1.79 -26.42
CA GLY A 18 -8.03 0.84 -26.92
C GLY A 18 -7.18 0.22 -25.80
N ASP A 19 -5.88 0.05 -26.07
CA ASP A 19 -4.91 -0.51 -25.13
C ASP A 19 -4.38 0.53 -24.13
N ARG A 20 -5.30 1.29 -23.52
CA ARG A 20 -4.95 2.31 -22.53
C ARG A 20 -5.84 2.28 -21.30
N TYR A 21 -5.27 2.66 -20.16
CA TYR A 21 -5.95 2.64 -18.87
C TYR A 21 -5.49 3.77 -17.93
N THR A 22 -6.35 4.04 -16.95
CA THR A 22 -6.06 4.94 -15.83
C THR A 22 -6.66 4.38 -14.55
N LYS A 23 -5.82 4.07 -13.56
CA LYS A 23 -6.27 3.44 -12.31
C LYS A 23 -6.75 4.45 -11.25
N VAL A 24 -6.19 5.65 -11.25
CA VAL A 24 -6.41 6.66 -10.22
C VAL A 24 -6.94 7.92 -10.87
N TYR A 25 -7.87 8.61 -10.20
CA TYR A 25 -8.30 9.94 -10.61
C TYR A 25 -7.10 10.86 -10.77
N ASN A 26 -7.00 11.51 -11.94
CA ASN A 26 -5.89 12.39 -12.26
C ASN A 26 -6.34 13.48 -13.23
N VAL A 27 -5.40 14.38 -13.48
CA VAL A 27 -5.49 15.46 -14.45
C VAL A 27 -4.44 15.25 -15.55
N ASP A 28 -4.21 14.01 -15.96
CA ASP A 28 -3.33 13.71 -17.08
C ASP A 28 -4.12 13.86 -18.38
N MET A 29 -3.46 14.36 -19.42
CA MET A 29 -4.07 14.52 -20.75
C MET A 29 -4.04 13.22 -21.57
N SER A 30 -3.49 12.15 -20.99
CA SER A 30 -3.27 10.88 -21.66
C SER A 30 -3.36 9.72 -20.69
N CYS A 31 -3.93 8.61 -21.15
CA CYS A 31 -3.97 7.36 -20.41
C CYS A 31 -2.69 6.55 -20.56
N ASN A 32 -2.38 5.75 -19.54
CA ASN A 32 -1.25 4.83 -19.54
C ASN A 32 -1.45 3.75 -20.58
N VAL A 33 -0.38 3.32 -21.25
CA VAL A 33 -0.44 2.19 -22.19
C VAL A 33 -0.48 0.90 -21.40
N CYS A 34 -1.33 -0.04 -21.81
CA CYS A 34 -1.44 -1.34 -21.19
C CYS A 34 -0.17 -2.17 -21.42
N ASP A 35 0.23 -2.93 -20.40
CA ASP A 35 1.30 -3.91 -20.54
C ASP A 35 0.87 -5.07 -21.44
N THR A 36 1.86 -5.71 -22.06
CA THR A 36 1.67 -6.92 -22.85
C THR A 36 2.38 -8.11 -22.22
N CYS A 37 1.73 -9.28 -22.26
CA CYS A 37 2.25 -10.52 -21.67
C CYS A 37 3.05 -11.35 -22.69
N ASN A 38 3.78 -10.68 -23.60
CA ASN A 38 4.49 -11.31 -24.71
C ASN A 38 5.85 -11.91 -24.30
N LYS A 39 6.24 -11.75 -23.03
CA LYS A 39 7.49 -12.31 -22.50
C LYS A 39 7.42 -13.85 -22.46
N PRO A 40 8.55 -14.56 -22.60
CA PRO A 40 8.57 -16.02 -22.60
C PRO A 40 7.94 -16.61 -21.32
N ASN A 41 7.08 -17.62 -21.51
CA ASN A 41 6.37 -18.33 -20.44
C ASN A 41 5.41 -17.47 -19.60
N PHE A 42 5.04 -16.28 -20.07
CA PHE A 42 3.92 -15.51 -19.53
C PHE A 42 2.65 -15.75 -20.34
N GLU A 43 1.51 -15.55 -19.70
CA GLU A 43 0.19 -15.51 -20.30
C GLU A 43 -0.67 -14.43 -19.62
N THR A 44 -1.66 -13.93 -20.34
CA THR A 44 -2.59 -12.93 -19.81
C THR A 44 -3.52 -13.58 -18.80
N LYS A 45 -3.51 -13.07 -17.57
CA LYS A 45 -4.48 -13.44 -16.52
C LYS A 45 -5.74 -12.61 -16.63
N THR A 46 -5.57 -11.30 -16.83
CA THR A 46 -6.66 -10.33 -16.92
C THR A 46 -6.32 -9.34 -18.01
N ASN A 47 -7.25 -9.12 -18.92
CA ASN A 47 -7.10 -8.17 -20.02
C ASN A 47 -7.10 -6.74 -19.50
N CYS A 48 -6.55 -5.82 -20.30
CA CYS A 48 -6.64 -4.41 -20.00
C CYS A 48 -8.08 -3.89 -20.10
N THR A 49 -8.39 -2.88 -19.29
CA THR A 49 -9.64 -2.13 -19.36
C THR A 49 -9.33 -0.64 -19.24
N SER A 50 -10.33 0.23 -19.44
CA SER A 50 -10.13 1.68 -19.29
C SER A 50 -9.63 2.10 -17.90
N THR A 51 -9.79 1.25 -16.87
CA THR A 51 -9.40 1.55 -15.49
C THR A 51 -8.36 0.60 -14.88
N SER A 52 -7.95 -0.45 -15.61
CA SER A 52 -7.01 -1.44 -15.09
C SER A 52 -6.01 -1.90 -16.15
N ASN A 53 -4.74 -1.96 -15.77
CA ASN A 53 -3.70 -2.55 -16.60
C ASN A 53 -3.95 -4.05 -16.88
N THR A 54 -3.35 -4.56 -17.94
CA THR A 54 -3.18 -6.00 -18.16
C THR A 54 -2.42 -6.62 -16.98
N VAL A 55 -2.89 -7.78 -16.51
CA VAL A 55 -2.18 -8.57 -15.50
C VAL A 55 -1.63 -9.83 -16.14
N CYS A 56 -0.31 -9.98 -16.10
CA CYS A 56 0.37 -11.18 -16.57
C CYS A 56 0.56 -12.21 -15.46
N ARG A 57 0.56 -13.49 -15.81
CA ARG A 57 0.96 -14.60 -14.94
C ARG A 57 1.89 -15.55 -15.68
N CYS A 58 2.60 -16.40 -14.95
CA CYS A 58 3.34 -17.49 -15.57
C CYS A 58 2.38 -18.54 -16.13
N LYS A 59 2.72 -19.11 -17.28
CA LYS A 59 2.02 -20.26 -17.87
C LYS A 59 2.06 -21.46 -16.92
N THR A 60 1.11 -22.37 -17.08
CA THR A 60 1.08 -23.64 -16.35
C THR A 60 2.42 -24.37 -16.48
N GLY A 61 2.96 -24.86 -15.36
CA GLY A 61 4.28 -25.48 -15.29
C GLY A 61 5.43 -24.50 -15.01
N PHE A 62 5.16 -23.20 -14.89
CA PHE A 62 6.15 -22.17 -14.56
C PHE A 62 5.77 -21.38 -13.30
N LYS A 63 6.77 -20.87 -12.59
CA LYS A 63 6.62 -20.00 -11.41
C LYS A 63 7.47 -18.74 -11.55
N CYS A 64 7.07 -17.68 -10.86
CA CYS A 64 7.87 -16.46 -10.77
C CYS A 64 9.21 -16.76 -10.07
N LYS A 65 10.31 -16.28 -10.64
CA LYS A 65 11.64 -16.35 -10.00
C LYS A 65 11.74 -15.42 -8.79
N ASP A 66 11.18 -14.21 -8.93
CA ASP A 66 11.33 -13.10 -7.99
C ASP A 66 9.96 -12.49 -7.63
N LYS A 67 9.89 -11.68 -6.58
CA LYS A 67 8.65 -11.01 -6.11
C LYS A 67 7.98 -10.14 -7.17
N SER A 68 8.77 -9.48 -8.02
CA SER A 68 8.28 -8.67 -9.14
C SER A 68 7.84 -9.51 -10.35
N CYS A 69 7.98 -10.84 -10.29
CA CYS A 69 7.72 -11.77 -11.38
C CYS A 69 8.30 -11.31 -12.72
N SER A 70 9.55 -10.84 -12.73
CA SER A 70 10.22 -10.40 -13.95
C SER A 70 10.50 -11.54 -14.94
N LYS A 71 10.63 -12.77 -14.42
CA LYS A 71 10.95 -14.00 -15.16
C LYS A 71 10.15 -15.18 -14.63
N CYS A 72 9.65 -16.02 -15.54
CA CYS A 72 8.99 -17.28 -15.24
C CYS A 72 9.96 -18.45 -15.49
N VAL A 73 10.17 -19.27 -14.47
CA VAL A 73 11.05 -20.45 -14.50
C VAL A 73 10.25 -21.74 -14.36
N PRO A 74 10.69 -22.86 -14.94
CA PRO A 74 10.02 -24.14 -14.79
C PRO A 74 9.84 -24.50 -13.32
N ILE A 75 8.67 -25.04 -12.98
CA ILE A 75 8.44 -25.68 -11.70
C ILE A 75 9.19 -27.02 -11.74
N PRO A 76 10.02 -27.36 -10.73
CA PRO A 76 10.67 -28.66 -10.69
C PRO A 76 9.62 -29.75 -10.71
N THR A 77 9.62 -30.57 -11.75
CA THR A 77 8.79 -31.77 -11.80
C THR A 77 9.35 -32.73 -10.75
N PRO A 78 8.52 -33.27 -9.83
CA PRO A 78 8.96 -34.39 -9.02
C PRO A 78 9.31 -35.52 -9.98
N THR A 79 10.56 -35.95 -9.96
CA THR A 79 11.03 -37.08 -10.77
C THR A 79 10.11 -38.27 -10.44
N PRO A 80 9.46 -38.92 -11.42
CA PRO A 80 8.79 -40.17 -11.13
C PRO A 80 9.85 -41.12 -10.60
N ILE A 81 9.74 -41.49 -9.32
CA ILE A 81 10.52 -42.57 -8.76
C ILE A 81 10.15 -43.78 -9.60
N ARG A 82 11.05 -44.19 -10.49
CA ARG A 82 10.95 -45.48 -11.16
C ARG A 82 11.02 -46.51 -10.04
N THR A 83 9.87 -47.05 -9.65
CA THR A 83 9.74 -48.15 -8.70
C THR A 83 10.33 -49.40 -9.33
N THR A 84 11.66 -49.49 -9.35
CA THR A 84 12.34 -50.78 -9.45
C THR A 84 12.38 -51.30 -8.02
N LEU A 85 11.46 -52.20 -7.70
CA LEU A 85 11.46 -52.99 -6.47
C LEU A 85 12.82 -53.69 -6.32
N PRO A 86 13.46 -53.58 -5.14
CA PRO A 86 13.67 -54.77 -4.32
C PRO A 86 13.15 -54.57 -2.88
N PRO A 87 12.97 -55.66 -2.12
CA PRO A 87 12.13 -55.67 -0.93
C PRO A 87 12.75 -54.95 0.28
N ALA A 88 11.84 -54.27 1.02
CA ALA A 88 11.84 -53.97 2.45
C ALA A 88 13.12 -53.39 3.09
N THR A 89 13.06 -52.13 3.52
CA THR A 89 13.25 -51.81 4.94
C THR A 89 12.63 -50.46 5.30
N THR A 90 11.81 -50.49 6.33
CA THR A 90 11.23 -49.36 7.04
C THR A 90 12.34 -48.45 7.55
N ALA A 91 12.43 -47.22 7.04
CA ALA A 91 13.19 -46.16 7.67
C ALA A 91 12.32 -44.90 7.73
N ILE A 92 11.45 -44.86 8.75
CA ILE A 92 10.94 -43.60 9.29
C ILE A 92 12.17 -42.89 9.87
N SER A 93 12.84 -42.08 9.06
CA SER A 93 13.65 -40.99 9.59
C SER A 93 12.73 -39.79 9.74
N ARG A 94 12.04 -39.72 10.89
CA ARG A 94 11.66 -38.42 11.43
C ARG A 94 12.99 -37.70 11.69
N ALA A 95 13.39 -36.85 10.75
CA ALA A 95 14.49 -35.95 10.96
C ALA A 95 14.25 -35.23 12.30
N PRO A 96 15.21 -35.28 13.24
CA PRO A 96 15.10 -34.47 14.44
C PRO A 96 15.17 -33.03 13.97
N VAL A 97 14.14 -32.23 14.25
CA VAL A 97 14.23 -30.77 14.19
C VAL A 97 15.25 -30.39 15.27
N LYS A 98 16.53 -30.46 14.90
CA LYS A 98 17.61 -29.88 15.68
C LYS A 98 17.30 -28.39 15.74
N PRO A 99 17.21 -27.77 16.93
CA PRO A 99 17.21 -26.33 17.03
C PRO A 99 18.57 -25.87 16.49
N ASN A 100 18.56 -25.48 15.23
CA ASN A 100 19.65 -24.75 14.61
C ASN A 100 19.88 -23.51 15.47
N LYS A 101 21.13 -23.29 15.89
CA LYS A 101 21.57 -22.14 16.68
C LYS A 101 21.11 -20.79 16.08
N GLU A 102 20.88 -20.79 14.77
CA GLU A 102 20.21 -19.74 13.99
C GLU A 102 18.85 -19.34 14.60
N THR A 103 17.98 -20.30 14.93
CA THR A 103 16.63 -20.02 15.47
C THR A 103 16.70 -19.35 16.84
N VAL A 104 17.68 -19.72 17.68
CA VAL A 104 17.91 -19.05 18.96
C VAL A 104 18.36 -17.61 18.75
N TRP A 105 19.25 -17.37 17.79
CA TRP A 105 19.72 -16.03 17.47
C TRP A 105 18.60 -15.14 16.91
N PHE A 106 17.74 -15.67 16.04
CA PHE A 106 16.54 -14.97 15.58
C PHE A 106 15.57 -14.62 16.73
N LEU A 107 15.37 -15.52 17.69
CA LEU A 107 14.52 -15.25 18.86
C LEU A 107 15.10 -14.13 19.75
N VAL A 108 16.43 -14.07 19.92
CA VAL A 108 17.10 -12.99 20.66
C VAL A 108 16.92 -11.64 19.96
N ILE A 109 17.09 -11.60 18.62
CA ILE A 109 16.89 -10.37 17.84
C ILE A 109 15.43 -9.90 17.94
N ILE A 110 14.47 -10.82 17.81
CA ILE A 110 13.04 -10.50 17.94
C ILE A 110 12.72 -9.97 19.34
N ALA A 111 13.25 -10.60 20.40
CA ALA A 111 13.04 -10.16 21.77
C ALA A 111 13.59 -8.73 22.02
N LEU A 112 14.77 -8.41 21.49
CA LEU A 112 15.36 -7.07 21.60
C LEU A 112 14.53 -6.01 20.86
N LEU A 113 14.04 -6.32 19.65
CA LEU A 113 13.17 -5.43 18.89
C LEU A 113 11.84 -5.19 19.62
N CYS A 114 11.22 -6.24 20.18
CA CYS A 114 10.00 -6.12 20.97
C CYS A 114 10.22 -5.27 22.23
N ALA A 115 11.35 -5.45 22.92
CA ALA A 115 11.69 -4.64 24.09
C ALA A 115 11.87 -3.16 23.73
N ALA A 116 12.58 -2.85 22.63
CA ALA A 116 12.77 -1.47 22.17
C ALA A 116 11.43 -0.80 21.81
N ILE A 117 10.56 -1.49 21.06
CA ILE A 117 9.23 -0.98 20.71
C ILE A 117 8.39 -0.78 21.97
N GLY A 118 8.41 -1.74 22.90
CA GLY A 118 7.73 -1.64 24.20
C GLY A 118 8.17 -0.39 24.99
N VAL A 119 9.46 -0.13 25.08
CA VAL A 119 10.00 1.08 25.76
C VAL A 119 9.54 2.36 25.07
N VAL A 120 9.53 2.42 23.73
CA VAL A 120 9.02 3.59 22.99
C VAL A 120 7.53 3.80 23.24
N VAL A 121 6.72 2.75 23.22
CA VAL A 121 5.28 2.85 23.51
C VAL A 121 5.05 3.28 24.96
N LEU A 122 5.76 2.70 25.93
CA LEU A 122 5.65 3.04 27.35
C LEU A 122 6.10 4.48 27.62
N THR A 123 7.15 4.97 26.96
CA THR A 123 7.61 6.36 27.11
C THR A 123 6.64 7.36 26.48
N LYS A 124 6.05 7.05 25.32
CA LYS A 124 5.01 7.88 24.70
C LYS A 124 3.73 7.88 25.52
N LEU A 125 3.30 6.74 26.04
CA LEU A 125 2.12 6.62 26.88
C LEU A 125 2.31 7.31 28.24
N LYS A 126 3.47 7.15 28.89
CA LYS A 126 3.81 7.91 30.11
C LYS A 126 3.87 9.42 29.84
N ARG A 127 4.40 9.85 28.70
CA ARG A 127 4.47 11.28 28.34
C ARG A 127 3.07 11.87 28.07
N VAL A 128 2.17 11.10 27.46
CA VAL A 128 0.76 11.48 27.26
C VAL A 128 0.01 11.51 28.60
N LEU A 129 0.15 10.47 29.43
CA LEU A 129 -0.46 10.42 30.78
C LEU A 129 0.06 11.55 31.69
N HIS A 130 1.36 11.85 31.65
CA HIS A 130 1.96 12.96 32.38
C HIS A 130 1.44 14.31 31.86
N CYS A 131 1.18 14.45 30.56
CA CYS A 131 0.59 15.66 29.99
C CYS A 131 -0.88 15.85 30.44
N ILE A 132 -1.66 14.76 30.50
CA ILE A 132 -3.05 14.79 30.94
C ILE A 132 -3.14 15.11 32.44
N MET A 133 -2.25 14.54 33.26
CA MET A 133 -2.26 14.75 34.70
C MET A 133 -1.69 16.12 35.12
N SER A 134 -0.82 16.73 34.30
CA SER A 134 -0.29 18.08 34.52
C SER A 134 -1.29 19.20 34.19
N ASN A 135 -2.33 18.93 33.39
CA ASN A 135 -3.31 19.93 32.97
C ASN A 135 -4.56 20.02 33.87
N HIS A 136 -4.65 19.22 34.94
CA HIS A 136 -5.77 19.26 35.90
C HIS A 136 -5.44 20.03 37.20
N GLY A 137 -4.33 20.78 37.22
CA GLY A 137 -3.86 21.53 38.38
C GLY A 137 -3.78 23.03 38.16
N TYR A 138 -4.82 23.68 37.61
CA TYR A 138 -5.05 25.12 37.75
C TYR A 138 -6.56 25.40 37.65
N PHE A 139 -7.29 24.88 38.64
CA PHE A 139 -8.65 25.29 38.94
C PHE A 139 -8.55 26.43 39.98
N MET A 140 -9.18 27.57 39.65
CA MET A 140 -9.49 28.74 40.50
C MET A 140 -8.41 29.82 40.70
N ALA A 141 -8.49 30.86 39.86
CA ALA A 141 -8.41 32.28 40.24
C ALA A 141 -9.29 33.04 39.23
N GLU A 142 -10.57 33.24 39.56
CA GLU A 142 -11.11 34.50 40.10
C GLU A 142 -11.20 35.64 39.06
N LYS A 143 -12.45 35.87 38.62
CA LYS A 143 -13.18 37.12 38.25
C LYS A 143 -12.34 38.31 37.74
N THR A 144 -12.69 38.95 36.62
CA THR A 144 -13.75 39.98 36.59
C THR A 144 -14.14 40.33 35.13
N SER A 145 -15.44 40.20 34.85
CA SER A 145 -16.34 41.06 34.06
C SER A 145 -15.79 41.96 32.93
N THR A 146 -16.33 41.78 31.71
CA THR A 146 -17.17 42.78 31.01
C THR A 146 -17.86 42.11 29.80
N GLU A 147 -19.18 42.25 29.75
CA GLU A 147 -20.15 41.81 28.73
C GLU A 147 -19.75 42.26 27.31
N THR A 148 -20.10 41.57 26.21
CA THR A 148 -21.49 41.51 25.70
C THR A 148 -21.60 40.57 24.48
N SER A 149 -22.68 39.78 24.50
CA SER A 149 -23.45 39.16 23.41
C SER A 149 -22.97 37.86 22.72
N SER A 150 -23.67 36.79 23.11
CA SER A 150 -24.18 35.65 22.33
C SER A 150 -24.36 35.91 20.82
N THR A 151 -24.25 34.93 19.92
CA THR A 151 -25.01 33.67 19.88
C THR A 151 -24.30 32.65 18.99
N GLU A 152 -24.48 31.38 19.34
CA GLU A 152 -24.03 30.15 18.67
C GLU A 152 -24.50 30.11 17.20
N ASP A 153 -23.63 29.67 16.29
CA ASP A 153 -24.03 28.81 15.17
C ASP A 153 -22.82 28.02 14.68
N GLU A 154 -23.04 26.72 14.57
CA GLU A 154 -22.14 25.68 14.11
C GLU A 154 -21.69 25.95 12.66
N ASP A 155 -20.37 25.95 12.38
CA ASP A 155 -19.90 25.67 11.02
C ASP A 155 -18.82 24.59 11.02
N VAL A 156 -19.18 23.52 10.34
CA VAL A 156 -18.47 22.30 10.03
C VAL A 156 -16.99 22.58 9.73
N SER A 157 -16.11 21.89 10.46
CA SER A 157 -14.70 21.75 10.08
C SER A 157 -14.60 21.15 8.68
N LYS A 158 -14.41 21.98 7.65
CA LYS A 158 -13.98 21.53 6.31
C LYS A 158 -12.57 20.96 6.42
N PRO A 159 -12.31 19.69 6.05
CA PRO A 159 -10.94 19.25 5.86
C PRO A 159 -10.42 19.74 4.49
N VAL A 160 -9.33 20.50 4.56
CA VAL A 160 -8.15 20.52 3.68
C VAL A 160 -8.33 19.84 2.30
N GLN A 161 -8.36 20.64 1.23
CA GLN A 161 -7.27 20.67 0.24
C GLN A 161 -7.40 21.92 -0.64
N GLU A 162 -6.79 23.00 -0.17
CA GLU A 162 -6.40 24.11 -1.04
C GLU A 162 -5.28 23.64 -1.97
N VAL A 163 -5.64 23.08 -3.12
CA VAL A 163 -4.83 23.11 -4.34
C VAL A 163 -5.78 23.03 -5.55
N CYS A 164 -6.74 23.96 -5.59
CA CYS A 164 -7.15 24.50 -6.88
C CYS A 164 -6.09 25.53 -7.21
N GLY A 165 -5.12 25.18 -8.07
CA GLY A 165 -4.18 26.15 -8.62
C GLY A 165 -5.00 27.32 -9.18
N LYS A 166 -4.69 28.53 -8.72
CA LYS A 166 -5.38 29.77 -9.10
C LYS A 166 -5.52 29.80 -10.62
N CYS A 167 -6.74 29.63 -11.14
CA CYS A 167 -7.05 30.02 -12.50
C CYS A 167 -6.95 31.55 -12.48
N ASP A 168 -5.82 32.12 -12.87
CA ASP A 168 -5.79 33.55 -13.18
C ASP A 168 -6.80 33.78 -14.31
N GLN A 169 -7.71 34.72 -14.07
CA GLN A 169 -8.86 35.02 -14.91
C GLN A 169 -8.44 35.27 -16.37
N PRO A 170 -9.31 34.98 -17.35
CA PRO A 170 -9.00 35.21 -18.75
C PRO A 170 -8.62 36.68 -18.98
N ILE A 171 -7.52 36.89 -19.69
CA ILE A 171 -7.16 38.20 -20.25
C ILE A 171 -8.22 38.51 -21.30
N ASP A 172 -9.10 39.46 -21.00
CA ASP A 172 -9.91 40.13 -22.01
C ASP A 172 -8.98 40.83 -23.00
N VAL A 173 -9.12 40.52 -24.29
CA VAL A 173 -8.50 41.24 -25.42
C VAL A 173 -9.61 41.91 -26.21
#